data_AF-A0AAU1T5S6-F1
#
_entry.id   AF-A0AAU1T5S6-F1
#
_cell.length_a   1.000
_cell.length_b   1.000
_cell.length_c   1.000
_cell.angle_alpha   90.00
_cell.angle_beta   90.00
_cell.angle_gamma   90.00
#
_symmetry.space_group_name_H-M   'P 1'
#
loop_
_entity.id
_entity.type
_entity.pdbx_description
1 polymer ?
#
loop_
_entity_poly.entity_id
_entity_poly.type
_entity_poly.pdbx_seq_one_letter_code
_entity_poly.pdbx_strand_id
1 'polypeptide(L)'
;MAVRARRRTRLARAAVAWRHGGEAALATLDGAHMPSPEAEAAACHQLRTVRLSERSAPPRIRRTRGRLQLTGEGIELRWGPDERWYPYRKDRGQWWAAGPPAHDAAEALRGTFAAG
;
A
#
# COMPACT_ATOMS: atom_id res chain seq x y z
N MET A 1 -2.76 30.10 6.33
CA MET A 1 -3.40 29.30 5.25
C MET A 1 -2.94 27.83 5.18
N ALA A 2 -1.68 27.49 5.51
CA ALA A 2 -1.12 26.13 5.37
C ALA A 2 -1.86 25.01 6.14
N VAL A 3 -2.41 25.28 7.33
CA VAL A 3 -3.12 24.26 8.13
C VAL A 3 -4.41 23.78 7.46
N ARG A 4 -5.17 24.69 6.82
CA ARG A 4 -6.40 24.33 6.09
C ARG A 4 -6.09 23.47 4.86
N ALA A 5 -5.01 23.78 4.13
CA ALA A 5 -4.56 22.97 3.01
C ALA A 5 -4.17 21.55 3.44
N ARG A 6 -3.38 21.41 4.52
CA ARG A 6 -3.00 20.09 5.06
C ARG A 6 -4.22 19.26 5.50
N ARG A 7 -5.22 19.88 6.14
CA ARG A 7 -6.46 19.20 6.52
C ARG A 7 -7.26 18.72 5.31
N ARG A 8 -7.37 19.54 4.26
CA ARG A 8 -8.02 19.16 2.99
C ARG A 8 -7.32 17.98 2.33
N THR A 9 -5.99 17.98 2.25
CA THR A 9 -5.23 16.85 1.70
C THR A 9 -5.43 15.58 2.52
N ARG A 10 -5.46 15.67 3.86
CA ARG A 10 -5.73 14.51 4.73
C ARG A 10 -7.13 13.93 4.46
N LEU A 11 -8.14 14.79 4.36
CA LEU A 11 -9.51 14.38 4.07
C LEU A 11 -9.62 13.73 2.69
N ALA A 12 -8.99 14.31 1.66
CA ALA A 12 -8.98 13.74 0.32
C ALA A 12 -8.34 12.34 0.30
N ARG A 13 -7.20 12.16 0.99
CA ARG A 13 -6.55 10.85 1.14
C ARG A 13 -7.44 9.83 1.86
N ALA A 14 -8.11 10.24 2.92
CA ALA A 14 -9.07 9.41 3.63
C ALA A 14 -10.23 8.99 2.73
N ALA A 15 -10.81 9.91 1.97
CA ALA A 15 -11.87 9.60 1.03
C ALA A 15 -11.42 8.60 -0.05
N VAL A 16 -10.18 8.69 -0.55
CA VAL A 16 -9.64 7.71 -1.51
C VAL A 16 -9.45 6.34 -0.86
N ALA A 17 -8.88 6.27 0.34
CA ALA A 17 -8.73 5.01 1.06
C ALA A 17 -10.08 4.34 1.31
N TRP A 18 -11.08 5.09 1.79
CA TRP A 18 -12.44 4.59 2.00
C TRP A 18 -13.05 4.00 0.73
N ARG A 19 -12.88 4.64 -0.44
CA ARG A 19 -13.40 4.10 -1.71
C ARG A 19 -12.80 2.73 -2.07
N HIS A 20 -11.57 2.45 -1.68
CA HIS A 20 -10.89 1.20 -2.02
C HIS A 20 -11.12 0.06 -1.01
N GLY A 21 -11.38 0.36 0.26
CA GLY A 21 -11.52 -0.70 1.28
C GLY A 21 -12.23 -0.26 2.55
N GLY A 22 -13.09 0.76 2.47
CA GLY A 22 -13.97 1.19 3.56
C GLY A 22 -13.24 1.56 4.84
N GLU A 23 -13.79 1.13 5.96
CA GLU A 23 -13.29 1.44 7.30
C GLU A 23 -11.89 0.86 7.56
N ALA A 24 -11.65 -0.38 7.15
CA ALA A 24 -10.36 -1.03 7.30
C ALA A 24 -9.26 -0.27 6.52
N ALA A 25 -9.56 0.25 5.33
CA ALA A 25 -8.64 1.11 4.59
C ALA A 25 -8.34 2.44 5.29
N LEU A 26 -9.31 3.04 5.99
CA LEU A 26 -9.05 4.25 6.79
C LEU A 26 -8.11 3.94 7.95
N ALA A 27 -8.30 2.81 8.62
CA ALA A 27 -7.45 2.36 9.73
C ALA A 27 -6.00 2.10 9.29
N THR A 28 -5.75 1.84 8.00
CA THR A 28 -4.38 1.64 7.45
C THR A 28 -3.69 2.92 6.97
N LEU A 29 -4.36 4.09 7.02
CA LEU A 29 -3.86 5.33 6.42
C LEU A 29 -2.60 5.89 7.09
N ASP A 30 -2.31 5.46 8.33
CA ASP A 30 -1.08 5.77 9.05
C ASP A 30 -0.11 4.56 9.14
N GLY A 31 -0.52 3.39 8.64
CA GLY A 31 0.29 2.16 8.63
C GLY A 31 0.70 1.70 10.02
N ALA A 32 -0.26 1.62 10.95
CA ALA A 32 0.00 1.33 12.36
C ALA A 32 -0.04 -0.19 12.69
N HIS A 33 -0.69 -1.00 11.87
CA HIS A 33 -0.90 -2.43 12.15
C HIS A 33 0.29 -3.28 11.73
N MET A 34 0.71 -4.21 12.59
CA MET A 34 1.81 -5.14 12.33
C MET A 34 1.26 -6.47 11.77
N PRO A 35 1.83 -7.00 10.68
CA PRO A 35 1.59 -8.37 10.27
C PRO A 35 2.26 -9.35 11.24
N SER A 36 1.80 -10.60 11.24
CA SER A 36 2.58 -11.68 11.83
C SER A 36 3.88 -11.89 11.04
N PRO A 37 4.93 -12.48 11.65
CA PRO A 37 6.17 -12.82 10.94
C PRO A 37 5.93 -13.69 9.70
N GLU A 38 4.97 -14.63 9.76
CA GLU A 38 4.60 -15.53 8.67
C GLU A 38 3.94 -14.76 7.53
N ALA A 39 2.97 -13.89 7.84
CA ALA A 39 2.31 -13.05 6.85
C ALA A 39 3.31 -12.10 6.16
N GLU A 40 4.25 -11.54 6.91
CA GLU A 40 5.29 -10.69 6.34
C GLU A 40 6.28 -11.49 5.46
N ALA A 41 6.65 -12.70 5.86
CA ALA A 41 7.51 -13.59 5.07
C ALA A 41 6.83 -14.04 3.77
N ALA A 42 5.56 -14.44 3.84
CA ALA A 42 4.76 -14.80 2.68
C ALA A 42 4.64 -13.63 1.70
N ALA A 43 4.34 -12.43 2.21
CA ALA A 43 4.29 -11.21 1.41
C ALA A 43 5.62 -10.90 0.71
N CYS A 44 6.74 -11.01 1.43
CA CYS A 44 8.07 -10.84 0.84
C CYS A 44 8.34 -11.84 -0.29
N HIS A 45 7.90 -13.09 -0.12
CA HIS A 45 8.04 -14.13 -1.14
C HIS A 45 7.17 -13.84 -2.38
N GLN A 46 5.88 -13.53 -2.18
CA GLN A 46 4.94 -13.15 -3.23
C GLN A 46 5.48 -11.99 -4.07
N LEU A 47 5.99 -10.94 -3.42
CA LEU A 47 6.54 -9.76 -4.09
C LEU A 47 7.84 -10.02 -4.86
N ARG A 48 8.65 -11.00 -4.45
CA ARG A 48 9.88 -11.35 -5.19
C ARG A 48 9.62 -12.23 -6.41
N THR A 49 8.53 -13.00 -6.36
CA THR A 49 8.15 -13.96 -7.41
C THR A 49 7.17 -13.39 -8.42
N VAL A 50 6.50 -12.26 -8.10
CA VAL A 50 5.62 -11.58 -9.05
C VAL A 50 6.39 -11.12 -10.28
N ARG A 51 5.99 -11.63 -11.45
CA ARG A 51 6.45 -11.12 -12.73
C ARG A 51 5.52 -9.97 -13.15
N LEU A 52 6.05 -8.76 -13.17
CA LEU A 52 5.39 -7.61 -13.74
C LEU A 52 5.95 -7.44 -15.16
N SER A 53 5.09 -7.47 -16.17
CA SER A 53 5.47 -7.51 -17.60
C SER A 53 6.43 -6.39 -18.01
N GLU A 54 6.41 -5.27 -17.30
CA GLU A 54 7.26 -4.09 -17.52
C GLU A 54 8.60 -4.12 -16.76
N ARG A 55 8.95 -5.19 -16.03
CA ARG A 55 10.15 -5.24 -15.16
C ARG A 55 11.13 -6.34 -15.55
N SER A 56 12.39 -5.92 -15.76
CA SER A 56 13.53 -6.81 -15.99
C SER A 56 14.12 -7.42 -14.71
N ALA A 57 13.71 -6.95 -13.51
CA ALA A 57 14.24 -7.44 -12.24
C ALA A 57 13.17 -7.46 -11.12
N PRO A 58 13.33 -8.30 -10.08
CA PRO A 58 12.47 -8.32 -8.90
C PRO A 58 12.47 -6.96 -8.16
N PRO A 59 11.37 -6.59 -7.48
CA PRO A 59 11.33 -5.36 -6.69
C PRO A 59 12.25 -5.45 -5.46
N ARG A 60 12.91 -4.35 -5.14
CA ARG A 60 13.65 -4.18 -3.89
C ARG A 60 12.66 -3.81 -2.79
N ILE A 61 12.61 -4.60 -1.72
CA ILE A 61 11.61 -4.47 -0.65
C ILE A 61 12.28 -3.93 0.62
N ARG A 62 11.77 -2.82 1.15
CA ARG A 62 12.15 -2.26 2.45
C ARG A 62 10.99 -2.45 3.44
N ARG A 63 11.28 -3.16 4.54
CA ARG A 63 10.31 -3.45 5.61
C ARG A 63 10.36 -2.35 6.66
N THR A 64 9.22 -1.81 7.09
CA THR A 64 9.16 -0.80 8.15
C THR A 64 7.82 -0.82 8.87
N ARG A 65 7.77 -1.42 10.07
CA ARG A 65 6.58 -1.43 10.95
C ARG A 65 5.28 -1.67 10.16
N GLY A 66 5.09 -2.88 9.65
CA GLY A 66 3.91 -3.30 8.89
C GLY A 66 3.70 -2.62 7.54
N ARG A 67 4.76 -1.97 7.03
CA ARG A 67 4.84 -1.48 5.66
C ARG A 67 5.89 -2.25 4.88
N LEU A 68 5.54 -2.61 3.66
CA LEU A 68 6.45 -3.13 2.66
C LEU A 68 6.58 -2.09 1.55
N GLN A 69 7.70 -1.37 1.52
CA GLN A 69 7.98 -0.38 0.50
C GLN A 69 8.74 -1.03 -0.66
N LEU A 70 8.23 -0.88 -1.87
CA LEU A 70 8.95 -1.24 -3.08
C LEU A 70 9.83 -0.05 -3.48
N THR A 71 11.10 -0.10 -3.10
CA THR A 71 12.02 1.02 -3.31
C THR A 71 12.30 1.21 -4.79
N GLY A 72 12.19 2.46 -5.27
CA GLY A 72 12.30 2.80 -6.69
C GLY A 72 10.95 2.88 -7.43
N GLU A 73 9.89 2.28 -6.88
CA GLU A 73 8.55 2.26 -7.51
C GLU A 73 7.62 3.34 -6.96
N GLY A 74 7.94 3.90 -5.79
CA GLY A 74 6.99 4.77 -5.09
C GLY A 74 5.72 4.03 -4.69
N ILE A 75 5.81 2.72 -4.43
CA ILE A 75 4.71 1.87 -3.96
C ILE A 75 5.01 1.41 -2.52
N GLU A 76 3.97 1.40 -1.69
CA GLU A 76 3.99 0.90 -0.32
C GLU A 76 2.76 0.03 -0.08
N LEU A 77 2.96 -1.21 0.37
CA LEU A 77 1.87 -2.04 0.89
C LEU A 77 1.80 -1.88 2.39
N ARG A 78 0.59 -1.76 2.92
CA ARG A 78 0.33 -1.60 4.36
C ARG A 78 -0.53 -2.73 4.85
N TRP A 79 -0.14 -3.31 5.97
CA TRP A 79 -0.96 -4.30 6.64
C TRP A 79 -2.18 -3.66 7.28
N GLY A 80 -3.34 -4.27 7.10
CA GLY A 80 -4.60 -3.85 7.70
C GLY A 80 -5.06 -4.72 8.86
N PRO A 81 -6.03 -4.23 9.64
CA PRO A 81 -6.61 -4.97 10.77
C PRO A 81 -7.42 -6.20 10.34
N ASP A 82 -7.76 -6.29 9.06
CA ASP A 82 -8.52 -7.35 8.39
C ASP A 82 -7.63 -8.36 7.65
N GLU A 83 -6.34 -8.41 8.01
CA GLU A 83 -5.35 -9.33 7.47
C GLU A 83 -5.11 -9.20 5.96
N ARG A 84 -5.25 -7.98 5.43
CA ARG A 84 -5.03 -7.66 4.02
C ARG A 84 -3.93 -6.62 3.83
N TRP A 85 -3.31 -6.69 2.67
CA TRP A 85 -2.36 -5.70 2.16
C TRP A 85 -3.10 -4.61 1.37
N TYR A 86 -2.97 -3.38 1.85
CA TYR A 86 -3.52 -2.18 1.22
C TYR A 86 -2.44 -1.52 0.38
N PRO A 87 -2.65 -1.35 -0.93
CA PRO A 87 -1.67 -0.73 -1.78
C PRO A 87 -1.75 0.80 -1.77
N TYR A 88 -0.59 1.45 -1.64
CA TYR A 88 -0.43 2.89 -1.71
C TYR A 88 0.62 3.29 -2.73
N ARG A 89 0.38 4.37 -3.47
CA ARG A 89 1.34 5.01 -4.38
C ARG A 89 1.69 6.41 -3.90
N LYS A 90 2.96 6.78 -4.06
CA LYS A 90 3.46 8.11 -3.73
C LYS A 90 3.20 9.06 -4.90
N ASP A 91 2.38 10.08 -4.67
CA ASP A 91 2.14 11.19 -5.58
C ASP A 91 2.47 12.51 -4.88
N ARG A 92 3.34 13.33 -5.50
CA ARG A 92 3.77 14.65 -4.99
C ARG A 92 4.13 14.66 -3.50
N GLY A 93 4.87 13.64 -3.05
CA GLY A 93 5.31 13.50 -1.67
C GLY A 93 4.31 12.83 -0.72
N GLN A 94 3.08 12.56 -1.16
CA GLN A 94 2.00 12.02 -0.34
C GLN A 94 1.60 10.60 -0.78
N TRP A 95 1.24 9.75 0.18
CA TRP A 95 0.81 8.38 -0.08
C TRP A 95 -0.70 8.29 -0.27
N TRP A 96 -1.15 7.84 -1.43
CA TRP A 96 -2.57 7.66 -1.77
C TRP A 96 -2.88 6.18 -1.95
N ALA A 97 -4.03 5.73 -1.45
CA ALA A 97 -4.50 4.38 -1.75
C ALA A 97 -4.65 4.24 -3.26
N ALA A 98 -4.16 3.12 -3.80
CA ALA A 98 -3.95 2.94 -5.23
C ALA A 98 -4.71 1.74 -5.82
N GLY A 99 -5.55 1.08 -5.03
CA GLY A 99 -6.25 -0.13 -5.45
C GLY A 99 -6.93 -0.84 -4.29
N PRO A 100 -7.72 -1.89 -4.59
CA PRO A 100 -8.37 -2.71 -3.57
C PRO A 100 -7.33 -3.44 -2.70
N PRO A 101 -7.66 -3.75 -1.43
CA PRO A 101 -6.84 -4.59 -0.58
C PRO A 101 -6.93 -6.06 -1.00
N ALA A 102 -5.86 -6.82 -0.77
CA ALA A 102 -5.84 -8.26 -1.01
C ALA A 102 -5.04 -8.99 0.08
N HIS A 103 -5.35 -10.27 0.33
CA HIS A 103 -4.54 -11.10 1.24
C HIS A 103 -3.17 -11.41 0.63
N ASP A 104 -3.10 -11.56 -0.70
CA ASP A 104 -1.86 -11.75 -1.44
C ASP A 104 -1.22 -10.40 -1.77
N ALA A 105 0.05 -10.22 -1.38
CA ALA A 105 0.77 -8.96 -1.59
C ALA A 105 1.04 -8.66 -3.08
N ALA A 106 1.21 -9.69 -3.92
CA ALA A 106 1.38 -9.53 -5.35
C ALA A 106 0.06 -9.13 -6.05
N GLU A 107 -1.07 -9.64 -5.57
CA GLU A 107 -2.40 -9.20 -6.04
C GLU A 107 -2.67 -7.74 -5.69
N ALA A 108 -2.42 -7.34 -4.43
CA ALA A 108 -2.53 -5.95 -4.00
C ALA A 108 -1.63 -5.03 -4.86
N LEU A 109 -0.41 -5.47 -5.18
CA LEU A 109 0.50 -4.76 -6.06
C LEU A 109 -0.07 -4.62 -7.49
N ARG A 110 -0.61 -5.69 -8.09
CA ARG A 110 -1.22 -5.61 -9.43
C ARG A 110 -2.38 -4.63 -9.48
N GLY A 111 -3.17 -4.56 -8.41
CA GLY A 111 -4.25 -3.58 -8.26
C GLY A 111 -3.81 -2.12 -8.46
N THR A 112 -2.53 -1.80 -8.20
CA THR A 112 -1.99 -0.45 -8.40
C THR A 112 -1.82 -0.03 -9.85
N PHE A 113 -1.68 -1.01 -10.76
CA PHE A 113 -1.50 -0.77 -12.18
C PHE A 113 -2.83 -0.79 -12.94
N ALA A 114 -3.86 -1.46 -12.39
CA ALA A 114 -5.19 -1.54 -12.99
C ALA A 114 -6.04 -0.27 -12.79
N ALA A 115 -5.67 0.59 -11.84
CA ALA A 115 -6.38 1.84 -11.52
C ALA A 115 -5.85 3.07 -12.30
N GLY A 116 -5.22 2.85 -13.45
CA GLY A 116 -4.69 3.88 -14.36
C GLY A 116 -5.76 4.48 -15.27
#